data_AF-A0A920PI66-F1
#
_entry.id   AF-A0A920PI66-F1
#
_cell.length_a   1.000
_cell.length_b   1.000
_cell.length_c   1.000
_cell.angle_alpha   90.00
_cell.angle_beta   90.00
_cell.angle_gamma   90.00
#
_symmetry.space_group_name_H-M   'P 1'
#
loop_
_entity.id
_entity.type
_entity.pdbx_description
1 polymer ?
#
loop_
_entity_poly.entity_id
_entity_poly.type
_entity_poly.pdbx_seq_one_letter_code
_entity_poly.pdbx_strand_id
1 'polypeptide(L)'
;MIEEYMPQIKDAEFFGHPGNKGDAIIWGKSLGAGLADISAYQGHGGLAAGRGVPILWPMIMEGAFQVNKNGQRFSDESKGYSEQAVGKWSVNQTKSHGISLINAFII
;
A
#
# COMPACT_ATOMS: atom_id res chain seq x y z
N MET A 1 -17.00 -6.59 6.96
CA MET A 1 -15.94 -7.54 6.52
C MET A 1 -14.57 -7.12 7.04
N ILE A 2 -13.99 -5.98 6.65
CA ILE A 2 -12.70 -5.52 7.21
C ILE A 2 -12.79 -5.32 8.73
N GLU A 3 -13.78 -4.58 9.24
CA GLU A 3 -13.94 -4.36 10.68
C GLU A 3 -14.12 -5.67 11.48
N GLU A 4 -14.70 -6.70 10.85
CA GLU A 4 -14.97 -7.99 11.49
C GLU A 4 -13.72 -8.88 11.53
N TYR A 5 -12.99 -8.99 10.42
CA TYR A 5 -11.89 -9.95 10.27
C TYR A 5 -10.49 -9.34 10.38
N MET A 6 -10.36 -8.03 10.15
CA MET A 6 -9.09 -7.29 10.07
C MET A 6 -9.20 -5.90 10.71
N PRO A 7 -9.64 -5.79 11.98
CA PRO A 7 -9.90 -4.49 12.63
C PRO A 7 -8.68 -3.56 12.69
N GLN A 8 -7.46 -4.11 12.65
CA GLN A 8 -6.20 -3.37 12.68
C GLN A 8 -5.94 -2.49 11.43
N ILE A 9 -6.65 -2.76 10.32
CA ILE A 9 -6.53 -1.98 9.07
C ILE A 9 -7.85 -1.31 8.68
N LYS A 10 -8.83 -1.19 9.60
CA LYS A 10 -10.15 -0.61 9.28
C LYS A 10 -10.07 0.81 8.69
N ASP A 11 -9.05 1.57 9.11
CA ASP A 11 -8.81 2.96 8.69
C ASP A 11 -7.77 3.06 7.57
N ALA A 12 -7.30 1.93 7.03
CA ALA A 12 -6.34 1.92 5.93
C ALA A 12 -7.01 2.36 4.62
N GLU A 13 -6.25 3.07 3.78
CA GLU A 13 -6.71 3.46 2.46
C GLU A 13 -6.90 2.22 1.58
N PHE A 14 -8.12 2.04 1.08
CA PHE A 14 -8.43 0.93 0.17
C PHE A 14 -8.04 1.31 -1.25
N PHE A 15 -7.04 0.61 -1.79
CA PHE A 15 -6.57 0.77 -3.16
C PHE A 15 -6.81 -0.50 -3.98
N GLY A 16 -8.08 -0.76 -4.29
CA GLY A 16 -8.51 -1.88 -5.11
C GLY A 16 -9.72 -1.52 -5.95
N HIS A 17 -10.21 -2.47 -6.74
CA HIS A 17 -11.43 -2.25 -7.53
C HIS A 17 -12.65 -2.09 -6.58
N PRO A 18 -13.50 -1.05 -6.74
CA PRO A 18 -14.66 -0.82 -5.85
C PRO A 18 -15.69 -1.96 -5.78
N GLY A 19 -15.66 -2.85 -6.77
CA GLY A 19 -16.47 -4.07 -6.80
C GLY A 19 -16.00 -5.15 -5.81
N ASN A 20 -14.82 -5.02 -5.21
CA ASN A 20 -14.27 -6.02 -4.29
C ASN A 20 -14.90 -5.88 -2.89
N LYS A 21 -16.18 -6.26 -2.78
CA LYS A 21 -16.97 -6.13 -1.54
C LYS A 21 -17.00 -7.38 -0.67
N GLY A 22 -16.38 -8.46 -1.13
CA GLY A 22 -16.35 -9.75 -0.43
C GLY A 22 -17.52 -10.67 -0.76
N ASP A 23 -18.19 -10.49 -1.89
CA ASP A 23 -19.37 -11.27 -2.29
C ASP A 23 -19.11 -12.78 -2.28
N ALA A 24 -17.94 -13.22 -2.73
CA ALA A 24 -17.55 -14.64 -2.71
C ALA A 24 -17.52 -15.22 -1.29
N ILE A 25 -17.05 -14.45 -0.30
CA ILE A 25 -17.03 -14.88 1.10
C ILE A 25 -18.47 -14.94 1.65
N ILE A 26 -19.32 -13.98 1.29
CA ILE A 26 -20.74 -13.95 1.70
C ILE A 26 -21.46 -15.18 1.16
N TRP A 27 -21.35 -15.46 -0.13
CA TRP A 27 -21.98 -16.63 -0.76
C TRP A 27 -21.42 -17.94 -0.22
N GLY A 28 -20.09 -18.03 -0.05
CA GLY A 28 -19.44 -19.19 0.54
C GLY A 28 -20.00 -19.53 1.92
N LYS A 29 -20.11 -18.54 2.82
CA LYS A 29 -20.72 -18.72 4.14
C LYS A 29 -22.16 -19.22 4.05
N SER A 30 -22.97 -18.64 3.15
CA SER A 30 -24.37 -19.06 2.95
C SER A 30 -24.50 -20.50 2.45
N LEU A 31 -23.50 -21.01 1.73
CA LEU A 31 -23.44 -22.39 1.24
C LEU A 31 -22.78 -23.36 2.24
N GLY A 32 -22.38 -22.89 3.42
CA GLY A 32 -21.70 -23.71 4.44
C GLY A 32 -20.22 -23.96 4.16
N ALA A 33 -19.58 -23.17 3.28
CA ALA A 33 -18.15 -23.27 3.04
C ALA A 33 -17.35 -22.78 4.27
N GLY A 34 -16.24 -23.48 4.55
CA GLY A 34 -15.26 -23.04 5.53
C GLY A 34 -14.48 -21.82 5.03
N LEU A 35 -13.98 -21.01 5.96
CA LEU A 35 -13.09 -19.88 5.69
C LEU A 35 -11.75 -20.14 6.40
N ALA A 36 -10.65 -19.90 5.69
CA ALA A 36 -9.28 -19.98 6.22
C ALA A 36 -8.52 -18.69 5.90
N ASP A 37 -7.57 -18.32 6.76
CA ASP A 37 -6.67 -17.17 6.59
C ASP A 37 -7.37 -15.83 6.28
N ILE A 38 -8.62 -15.65 6.73
CA ILE A 38 -9.46 -14.48 6.39
C ILE A 38 -8.94 -13.15 6.95
N SER A 39 -7.98 -13.21 7.89
CA SER A 39 -7.30 -12.04 8.44
C SER A 39 -6.07 -11.63 7.63
N ALA A 40 -5.70 -12.36 6.58
CA ALA A 40 -4.57 -12.05 5.73
C ALA A 40 -4.90 -10.90 4.77
N TYR A 41 -3.98 -9.95 4.64
CA TYR A 41 -4.06 -8.83 3.71
C TYR A 41 -2.67 -8.47 3.21
N GLN A 42 -2.61 -7.82 2.04
CA GLN A 42 -1.39 -7.30 1.46
C GLN A 42 -1.44 -5.76 1.49
N GLY A 43 -0.52 -5.15 2.25
CA GLY A 43 -0.36 -3.70 2.27
C GLY A 43 0.39 -3.19 1.04
N HIS A 44 -0.02 -2.05 0.51
CA HIS A 44 0.62 -1.36 -0.62
C HIS A 44 1.25 -0.02 -0.15
N GLY A 45 2.55 -0.04 0.23
CA GLY A 45 3.29 1.12 0.76
C GLY A 45 3.82 2.14 -0.25
N GLY A 46 3.77 1.81 -1.54
CA GLY A 46 4.07 2.70 -2.66
C GLY A 46 2.81 3.28 -3.27
N LEU A 47 2.02 4.05 -2.52
CA LEU A 47 0.93 4.84 -3.10
C LEU A 47 1.28 6.32 -2.97
N ALA A 48 1.26 7.06 -4.08
CA ALA A 48 1.34 8.51 -4.01
C ALA A 48 0.05 9.03 -3.33
N ALA A 49 0.16 9.37 -2.05
CA ALA A 49 -0.96 9.78 -1.20
C ALA A 49 -1.83 10.85 -1.88
N GLY A 50 -3.15 10.63 -1.89
CA GLY A 50 -4.14 11.54 -2.47
C GLY A 50 -4.20 11.56 -4.01
N ARG A 51 -3.34 10.81 -4.71
CA ARG A 51 -3.40 10.68 -6.18
C ARG A 51 -3.80 9.29 -6.66
N GLY A 52 -3.78 8.28 -5.79
CA GLY A 52 -4.09 6.91 -6.18
C GLY A 52 -3.17 6.38 -7.29
N VAL A 53 -1.94 6.89 -7.37
CA VAL A 53 -0.94 6.45 -8.35
C VAL A 53 0.05 5.54 -7.62
N PRO A 54 0.23 4.29 -8.06
CA PRO A 54 1.24 3.42 -7.48
C PRO A 54 2.64 3.93 -7.80
N ILE A 55 3.50 4.01 -6.79
CA ILE A 55 4.95 4.11 -6.96
C ILE A 55 5.41 2.74 -7.42
N LEU A 56 5.81 2.66 -8.68
CA LEU A 56 6.21 1.40 -9.30
C LEU A 56 7.53 0.94 -8.68
N TRP A 57 7.52 -0.24 -8.06
CA TRP A 57 8.71 -0.83 -7.48
C TRP A 57 9.87 -1.05 -8.47
N PRO A 58 9.65 -1.33 -9.77
CA PRO A 58 10.72 -1.30 -10.75
C PRO A 58 11.55 -0.02 -10.71
N MET A 59 10.95 1.16 -10.45
CA MET A 59 11.72 2.40 -10.33
C MET A 59 12.68 2.37 -9.15
N ILE A 60 12.25 1.83 -8.01
CA ILE A 60 13.10 1.69 -6.82
C ILE A 60 14.25 0.70 -7.09
N MET A 61 13.94 -0.42 -7.75
CA MET A 61 14.96 -1.41 -8.15
C MET A 61 16.01 -0.81 -9.10
N GLU A 62 15.60 0.10 -9.98
CA GLU A 62 16.50 0.84 -10.89
C GLU A 62 17.18 2.06 -10.22
N GLY A 63 17.08 2.21 -8.90
CA GLY A 63 17.83 3.21 -8.11
C GLY A 63 17.06 4.51 -7.78
N ALA A 64 15.75 4.56 -8.00
CA ALA A 64 14.95 5.69 -7.54
C ALA A 64 14.85 5.74 -6.01
N PHE A 65 14.74 6.96 -5.47
CA PHE A 65 14.50 7.19 -4.04
C PHE A 65 13.43 8.27 -3.85
N GLN A 66 12.82 8.26 -2.67
CA GLN A 66 11.70 9.13 -2.32
C GLN A 66 12.18 10.32 -1.52
N VAL A 67 11.76 11.53 -1.93
CA VAL A 67 12.05 12.76 -1.22
C VAL A 67 10.76 13.52 -0.89
N ASN A 68 10.78 14.26 0.22
CA ASN A 68 9.70 15.16 0.60
C ASN A 68 9.79 16.48 -0.16
N LYS A 69 8.79 17.36 0.02
CA LYS A 69 8.76 18.71 -0.59
C LYS A 69 9.98 19.60 -0.26
N ASN A 70 10.76 19.25 0.75
CA ASN A 70 11.98 19.97 1.14
C ASN A 70 13.25 19.33 0.53
N GLY A 71 13.10 18.33 -0.34
CA GLY A 71 14.22 17.60 -0.95
C GLY A 71 14.90 16.60 -0.01
N GLN A 72 14.30 16.27 1.12
CA GLN A 72 14.89 15.36 2.11
C GLN A 72 14.35 13.94 1.93
N ARG A 73 15.23 12.94 2.00
CA ARG A 73 14.83 11.53 2.02
C ARG A 73 14.02 11.24 3.28
N PHE A 74 12.97 10.44 3.10
CA PHE A 74 12.07 10.06 4.20
C PHE A 74 11.72 8.58 4.22
N SER A 75 12.19 7.79 3.25
CA SER A 75 12.00 6.35 3.22
C SER A 75 13.34 5.62 3.17
N ASP A 76 13.31 4.34 3.56
CA ASP A 76 14.38 3.38 3.33
C ASP A 76 13.92 2.44 2.21
N GLU A 77 14.29 2.79 0.99
CA GLU A 77 13.83 2.11 -0.23
C GLU A 77 14.44 0.72 -0.42
N SER A 78 15.37 0.31 0.45
CA SER A 78 15.89 -1.06 0.50
C SER A 78 14.92 -2.07 1.12
N LYS A 79 13.93 -1.58 1.89
CA LYS A 79 12.90 -2.43 2.50
C LYS A 79 11.88 -2.87 1.47
N GLY A 80 11.39 -4.09 1.63
CA GLY A 80 10.35 -4.64 0.76
C GLY A 80 9.05 -3.84 0.78
N TYR A 81 8.27 -4.12 -0.25
CA TYR A 81 7.04 -3.42 -0.59
C TYR A 81 5.98 -3.49 0.52
N SER A 82 5.86 -4.65 1.15
CA SER A 82 4.92 -4.92 2.26
C SER A 82 5.39 -4.25 3.55
N GLU A 83 6.69 -4.22 3.81
CA GLU A 83 7.28 -3.59 4.99
C GLU A 83 7.10 -2.07 4.97
N GLN A 84 7.06 -1.46 3.77
CA GLN A 84 6.77 -0.03 3.64
C GLN A 84 5.30 0.33 3.94
N ALA A 85 4.36 -0.62 3.82
CA ALA A 85 2.93 -0.36 4.05
C ALA A 85 2.56 -0.16 5.53
N VAL A 86 3.27 -0.84 6.43
CA VAL A 86 3.01 -0.84 7.89
C VAL A 86 3.90 0.13 8.68
N GLY A 87 4.90 0.74 8.04
CA GLY A 87 5.83 1.65 8.69
C GLY A 87 5.21 3.02 9.03
N LYS A 88 5.71 3.67 10.09
CA LYS A 88 5.35 5.06 10.46
C LYS A 88 5.49 6.08 9.31
N TRP A 89 6.25 5.75 8.26
CA TRP A 89 6.44 6.54 7.06
C TRP A 89 5.19 6.60 6.16
N SER A 90 4.42 5.50 6.07
CA SER A 90 3.13 5.44 5.35
C SER A 90 2.14 6.47 5.92
N VAL A 91 2.09 6.60 7.25
CA VAL A 91 1.28 7.59 7.96
C VAL A 91 1.76 9.03 7.75
N ASN A 92 3.03 9.25 7.46
CA ASN A 92 3.58 10.60 7.21
C ASN A 92 3.46 11.05 5.75
N GLN A 93 3.28 10.13 4.79
CA GLN A 93 3.05 10.49 3.39
C GLN A 93 1.77 11.33 3.19
N THR A 94 0.74 11.15 4.03
CA THR A 94 -0.46 12.01 4.00
C THR A 94 -0.18 13.47 4.37
N LYS A 95 0.94 13.75 5.07
CA LYS A 95 1.38 15.12 5.40
C LYS A 95 2.49 15.64 4.50
N SER A 96 3.27 14.75 3.88
CA SER A 96 4.36 15.09 2.98
C SER A 96 4.03 14.65 1.56
N HIS A 97 3.69 15.61 0.70
CA HIS A 97 3.61 15.39 -0.74
C HIS A 97 5.01 14.94 -1.22
N GLY A 98 5.17 13.63 -1.39
CA GLY A 98 6.42 13.01 -1.81
C GLY A 98 6.52 13.01 -3.33
N ILE A 99 7.68 13.34 -3.86
CA ILE A 99 8.01 13.21 -5.27
C ILE A 99 9.04 12.09 -5.38
N SER A 100 8.79 11.09 -6.22
CA SER A 100 9.82 10.12 -6.60
C SER A 100 10.70 10.79 -7.66
N LEU A 101 11.98 10.94 -7.36
CA LEU A 101 12.95 11.45 -8.32
C LEU A 101 13.68 10.27 -8.95
N ILE A 102 13.67 10.21 -10.27
CA ILE A 102 14.60 9.38 -11.04
C ILE A 102 15.79 10.26 -11.38
N ASN A 103 16.99 9.78 -11.06
CA ASN A 103 18.20 10.33 -11.68
C ASN A 103 18.20 9.84 -13.13
N ALA A 104 17.94 10.73 -14.09
CA ALA A 104 17.83 10.41 -15.51
C ALA A 104 19.21 10.18 -16.15
N PHE A 105 19.96 9.21 -15.63
CA PHE A 105 21.20 8.69 -16.21
C PHE A 105 21.12 7.17 -16.25
N ILE A 106 20.28 6.66 -17.15
CA ILE A 106 20.40 5.29 -17.66
C ILE A 106 20.59 5.46 -19.18
N ILE A 107 21.85 5.30 -19.62
CA ILE A 107 22.19 4.87 -20.98
C ILE A 107 22.44 3.38 -20.87
#